data_AF-A0AAW0FWY4-F1
#
_entry.id   AF-A0AAW0FWY4-F1
#
_cell.length_a   1.000
_cell.length_b   1.000
_cell.length_c   1.000
_cell.angle_alpha   90.00
_cell.angle_beta   90.00
_cell.angle_gamma   90.00
#
_symmetry.space_group_name_H-M   'P 1'
#
loop_
_entity.id
_entity.type
_entity.pdbx_description
1 polymer ?
#
loop_
_entity_poly.entity_id
_entity_poly.type
_entity_poly.pdbx_seq_one_letter_code
_entity_poly.pdbx_strand_id
1 'polypeptide(L)'
;MILDATFKALWRSSEHARNTSIVSVIPEFKPPSDGIQVMNPKTGQEYWLMGSIDYFLTCHKKSRENRRSVLELDSYTGELILQETLQFTKNQMFLIEAKCKEDRPFNSYLPEAIGQALALCQFVGLEQVHFVVSNGRSWMFCFISKQEGQYVSYQSRQVPLTKEGGVDEISVILVLLSEWLSPSMKFNTLYTIVKNDEDLH
;
A
#
# COMPACT_ATOMS: atom_id res chain seq x y z
N MET A 1 0.89 -0.49 18.04
CA MET A 1 1.23 -1.81 17.47
C MET A 1 2.59 -1.74 16.75
N ILE A 2 3.20 -2.87 16.38
CA ILE A 2 4.49 -2.89 15.65
C ILE A 2 4.40 -2.16 14.30
N LEU A 3 3.23 -2.20 13.65
CA LEU A 3 2.93 -1.43 12.43
C LEU A 3 3.09 0.07 12.66
N ASP A 4 2.42 0.64 13.67
CA ASP A 4 2.56 2.07 14.01
C ASP A 4 4.00 2.46 14.29
N ALA A 5 4.75 1.60 14.99
CA ALA A 5 6.16 1.86 15.30
C ALA A 5 7.01 1.88 14.03
N THR A 6 6.80 0.91 13.13
CA THR A 6 7.45 0.84 11.82
C THR A 6 7.14 2.08 10.99
N PHE A 7 5.87 2.50 10.90
CA PHE A 7 5.51 3.68 10.11
C PHE A 7 6.01 4.99 10.71
N LYS A 8 6.00 5.11 12.04
CA LYS A 8 6.63 6.24 12.73
C LYS A 8 8.14 6.29 12.44
N ALA A 9 8.82 5.14 12.42
CA ALA A 9 10.23 5.07 12.08
C ALA A 9 10.48 5.44 10.60
N LEU A 10 9.66 4.93 9.67
CA LEU A 10 9.72 5.27 8.25
C LEU A 10 9.53 6.77 8.00
N TRP A 11 8.51 7.36 8.61
CA TRP A 11 8.23 8.79 8.53
C TRP A 11 9.42 9.62 9.06
N ARG A 12 9.91 9.31 10.26
CA ARG A 12 11.08 9.99 10.87
C ARG A 12 12.32 9.89 9.99
N SER A 13 12.61 8.70 9.46
CA SER A 13 13.75 8.48 8.56
C SER A 13 13.63 9.34 7.30
N SER A 14 12.43 9.45 6.72
CA SER A 14 12.21 10.29 5.54
C SER A 14 12.34 11.79 5.83
N GLU A 15 11.97 12.24 7.03
CA GLU A 15 12.06 13.65 7.40
C GLU A 15 13.52 14.14 7.56
N HIS A 16 14.36 13.26 8.11
CA HIS A 16 15.78 13.52 8.39
C HIS A 16 16.71 13.19 7.22
N ALA A 17 16.22 12.44 6.22
CA ALA A 17 16.98 12.20 5.01
C ALA A 17 17.28 13.52 4.28
N ARG A 18 18.47 13.63 3.69
CA ARG A 18 18.82 14.76 2.78
C ARG A 18 18.01 14.74 1.48
N ASN A 19 17.15 13.74 1.30
CA ASN A 19 16.28 13.61 0.14
C ASN A 19 15.24 14.74 0.11
N THR A 20 14.86 15.13 -1.09
CA THR A 20 13.82 16.14 -1.33
C THR A 20 12.41 15.59 -1.18
N SER A 21 12.25 14.33 -0.75
CA SER A 21 10.97 13.66 -0.61
C SER A 21 10.71 13.25 0.84
N ILE A 22 9.46 13.37 1.27
CA ILE A 22 9.00 12.98 2.60
C ILE A 22 7.86 11.96 2.44
N VAL A 23 7.80 11.00 3.36
CA VAL A 23 6.73 10.01 3.42
C VAL A 23 5.60 10.58 4.28
N SER A 24 4.35 10.43 3.84
CA SER A 24 3.16 10.62 4.65
C SER A 24 2.52 9.26 4.93
N VAL A 25 1.96 9.13 6.12
CA VAL A 25 1.22 7.93 6.56
C VAL A 25 -0.16 8.40 7.01
N ILE A 26 -1.20 7.90 6.35
CA ILE A 26 -2.60 8.25 6.57
C ILE A 26 -3.29 6.97 7.08
N PRO A 27 -3.62 6.88 8.39
CA PRO A 27 -4.35 5.74 8.90
C PRO A 27 -5.83 5.79 8.48
N GLU A 28 -6.47 4.62 8.41
CA GLU A 28 -7.90 4.44 8.14
C GLU A 28 -8.38 5.21 6.91
N PHE A 29 -7.67 5.04 5.79
CA PHE A 29 -8.05 5.67 4.53
C PHE A 29 -9.40 5.11 4.05
N LYS A 30 -10.41 5.98 4.01
CA LYS A 30 -11.74 5.62 3.53
C LYS A 30 -11.88 5.98 2.04
N PRO A 31 -12.30 5.04 1.19
CA PRO A 31 -12.80 5.38 -0.13
C PRO A 31 -14.08 6.24 -0.01
N PRO A 32 -14.54 6.88 -1.11
CA PRO A 32 -15.76 7.68 -1.11
C PRO A 32 -16.95 6.95 -0.49
N SER A 33 -17.89 7.71 0.11
CA SER A 33 -19.05 7.20 0.86
C SER A 33 -19.86 6.11 0.16
N ASP A 34 -19.90 6.15 -1.16
CA ASP A 34 -20.70 5.25 -1.99
C ASP A 34 -19.96 3.93 -2.30
N GLY A 35 -18.72 3.79 -1.83
CA GLY A 35 -17.82 2.67 -2.13
C GLY A 35 -17.13 2.81 -3.48
N ILE A 36 -16.22 1.88 -3.76
CA ILE A 36 -15.57 1.79 -5.09
C ILE A 36 -16.16 0.59 -5.83
N GLN A 37 -16.74 0.85 -7.00
CA GLN A 37 -17.13 -0.20 -7.92
C GLN A 37 -15.88 -0.82 -8.55
N VAL A 38 -15.76 -2.14 -8.44
CA VAL A 38 -14.64 -2.92 -8.97
C VAL A 38 -15.16 -3.98 -9.91
N MET A 39 -14.57 -4.07 -11.09
CA MET A 39 -14.81 -5.18 -12.00
C MET A 39 -13.79 -6.29 -11.74
N ASN A 40 -14.27 -7.49 -11.42
CA ASN A 40 -13.44 -8.68 -11.42
C ASN A 40 -12.96 -8.93 -12.86
N PRO A 41 -11.63 -8.91 -13.12
CA PRO A 41 -11.10 -8.97 -14.48
C PRO A 41 -11.30 -10.35 -15.11
N LYS A 42 -11.53 -11.41 -14.32
CA LYS A 42 -11.74 -12.78 -14.79
C LYS A 42 -13.20 -13.06 -15.09
N THR A 43 -14.11 -12.68 -14.18
CA THR A 43 -15.54 -12.99 -14.32
C THR A 43 -16.34 -11.88 -14.98
N GLY A 44 -15.78 -10.67 -15.08
CA GLY A 44 -16.49 -9.47 -15.53
C GLY A 44 -17.56 -8.99 -14.55
N GLN A 45 -17.71 -9.64 -13.40
CA GLN A 45 -18.70 -9.24 -12.39
C GLN A 45 -18.25 -7.99 -11.66
N GLU A 46 -19.21 -7.12 -11.38
CA GLU A 46 -19.00 -5.89 -10.64
C GLU A 46 -19.31 -6.10 -9.16
N TYR A 47 -18.43 -5.58 -8.31
CA TYR A 47 -18.55 -5.63 -6.86
C TYR A 47 -18.34 -4.23 -6.28
N TRP A 48 -19.09 -3.90 -5.24
CA TRP A 48 -18.87 -2.66 -4.48
C TRP A 48 -17.96 -2.96 -3.31
N LEU A 49 -16.73 -2.43 -3.35
CA LEU A 49 -15.85 -2.48 -2.19
C LEU A 49 -16.21 -1.33 -1.26
N MET A 50 -16.73 -1.74 -0.10
CA MET A 50 -17.02 -0.88 1.04
C MET A 50 -16.08 -1.27 2.18
N GLY A 51 -15.47 -0.28 2.82
CA GLY A 51 -14.51 -0.50 3.91
C GLY A 51 -13.38 0.51 3.88
N SER A 52 -12.56 0.54 4.93
CA SER A 52 -11.37 1.40 5.02
C SER A 52 -10.11 0.60 4.71
N ILE A 53 -9.18 1.19 3.96
CA ILE A 53 -7.79 0.73 3.88
C ILE A 53 -7.11 1.14 5.20
N ASP A 54 -6.46 0.20 5.88
CA ASP A 54 -5.94 0.48 7.22
C ASP A 54 -4.83 1.55 7.22
N TYR A 55 -3.97 1.57 6.20
CA TYR A 55 -2.95 2.61 6.04
C TYR A 55 -2.69 2.98 4.58
N PHE A 56 -2.69 4.28 4.28
CA PHE A 56 -2.21 4.81 3.00
C PHE A 56 -0.85 5.49 3.19
N LEU A 57 0.15 5.05 2.44
CA LEU A 57 1.51 5.59 2.47
C LEU A 57 1.82 6.29 1.15
N THR A 58 2.39 7.48 1.24
CA THR A 58 2.67 8.25 0.03
C THR A 58 3.95 9.05 0.13
N CYS A 59 4.65 9.20 -0.99
CA CYS A 59 5.89 9.96 -1.09
C CYS A 59 5.67 11.24 -1.92
N HIS A 60 5.97 12.39 -1.33
CA HIS A 60 5.82 13.70 -1.98
C HIS A 60 7.06 14.55 -1.77
N LYS A 61 7.31 15.51 -2.68
CA LYS A 61 8.41 16.46 -2.51
C LYS A 61 8.18 17.29 -1.25
N LYS A 62 9.25 17.57 -0.50
CA LYS A 62 9.32 18.43 0.68
C LYS A 62 9.12 19.89 0.26
N SER A 63 7.88 20.26 -0.03
CA SER A 63 7.43 21.63 -0.25
C SER A 63 6.28 21.95 0.71
N ARG A 64 6.11 23.24 1.02
CA ARG A 64 5.04 23.69 1.93
C ARG A 64 3.65 23.48 1.33
N GLU A 65 3.53 23.60 0.02
CA GLU A 65 2.29 23.39 -0.74
C GLU A 65 1.89 21.92 -0.69
N ASN A 66 2.79 21.00 -1.06
CA ASN A 66 2.50 19.56 -1.03
C ASN A 66 2.13 19.07 0.37
N ARG A 67 2.76 19.61 1.42
CA ARG A 67 2.44 19.25 2.81
C ARG A 67 1.02 19.63 3.22
N ARG A 68 0.49 20.74 2.70
CA ARG A 68 -0.89 21.16 2.97
C ARG A 68 -1.87 20.33 2.15
N SER A 69 -1.58 20.15 0.86
CA SER A 69 -2.50 19.47 -0.07
C SER A 69 -2.61 17.96 0.15
N VAL A 70 -1.57 17.28 0.65
CA VAL A 70 -1.64 15.85 1.01
C VAL A 70 -2.55 15.57 2.22
N LEU A 71 -2.83 16.58 3.03
CA LEU A 71 -3.70 16.49 4.20
C LEU A 71 -4.97 17.34 4.03
N GLU A 72 -5.28 17.73 2.79
CA GLU A 72 -6.45 18.52 2.51
C GLU A 72 -7.70 17.65 2.68
N LEU A 73 -8.54 18.07 3.60
CA LEU A 73 -9.80 17.44 3.91
C LEU A 73 -10.91 18.20 3.19
N ASP A 74 -11.84 17.46 2.62
CA ASP A 74 -13.07 18.00 2.09
C ASP A 74 -13.80 18.75 3.21
N SER A 75 -14.14 20.01 2.94
CA SER A 75 -14.69 20.93 3.93
C SER A 75 -16.07 20.53 4.47
N TYR A 76 -16.79 19.63 3.79
CA TYR A 76 -18.14 19.21 4.15
C TYR A 76 -18.15 17.86 4.87
N THR A 77 -17.32 16.93 4.42
CA THR A 77 -17.26 15.55 4.92
C THR A 77 -16.14 15.36 5.95
N GLY A 78 -15.12 16.23 5.95
CA GLY A 78 -13.91 16.05 6.74
C GLY A 78 -13.03 14.90 6.25
N GLU A 79 -13.32 14.34 5.07
CA GLU A 79 -12.61 13.21 4.49
C GLU A 79 -11.46 13.68 3.58
N LEU A 80 -10.43 12.86 3.43
CA LEU A 80 -9.27 13.21 2.61
C LEU A 80 -9.67 13.26 1.13
N ILE A 81 -9.36 14.35 0.42
CA ILE A 81 -9.64 14.44 -1.01
C ILE A 81 -8.62 13.59 -1.76
N LEU A 82 -8.99 12.33 -2.04
CA LEU A 82 -8.10 11.34 -2.64
C LEU A 82 -7.54 11.84 -3.98
N GLN A 83 -8.37 12.36 -4.88
CA GLN A 83 -7.92 12.82 -6.19
C GLN A 83 -6.87 13.93 -6.11
N GLU A 84 -7.04 14.90 -5.20
CA GLU A 84 -6.06 15.98 -4.99
C GLU A 84 -4.78 15.44 -4.36
N THR A 85 -4.91 14.60 -3.33
CA THR A 85 -3.76 13.96 -2.67
C THR A 85 -2.91 13.19 -3.69
N LEU A 86 -3.54 12.50 -4.64
CA LEU A 86 -2.85 11.71 -5.66
C LEU A 86 -2.08 12.58 -6.66
N GLN A 87 -2.56 13.78 -6.99
CA GLN A 87 -1.87 14.71 -7.91
C GLN A 87 -0.50 15.17 -7.39
N PHE A 88 -0.32 15.25 -6.07
CA PHE A 88 0.92 15.74 -5.45
C PHE A 88 1.92 14.64 -5.11
N THR A 89 1.58 13.39 -5.38
CA THR A 89 2.34 12.24 -4.91
C THR A 89 2.99 11.53 -6.09
N LYS A 90 4.32 11.38 -6.01
CA LYS A 90 5.10 10.82 -7.12
C LYS A 90 5.04 9.30 -7.18
N ASN A 91 4.91 8.69 -6.01
CA ASN A 91 4.87 7.25 -5.81
C ASN A 91 3.99 6.99 -4.59
N GLN A 92 3.17 5.95 -4.70
CA GLN A 92 2.11 5.66 -3.77
C GLN A 92 2.18 4.19 -3.40
N MET A 93 1.94 3.89 -2.13
CA MET A 93 1.83 2.53 -1.65
C MET A 93 0.67 2.44 -0.67
N PHE A 94 -0.18 1.44 -0.87
CA PHE A 94 -1.31 1.20 0.01
C PHE A 94 -0.95 0.03 0.91
N LEU A 95 -1.09 0.18 2.22
CA LEU A 95 -0.85 -0.92 3.12
C LEU A 95 -2.18 -1.39 3.68
N ILE A 96 -2.42 -2.67 3.46
CA ILE A 96 -3.63 -3.36 3.84
C ILE A 96 -3.23 -4.20 5.04
N GLU A 97 -3.75 -3.85 6.22
CA GLU A 97 -3.46 -4.60 7.41
C GLU A 97 -4.25 -5.91 7.33
N ALA A 98 -3.53 -7.01 7.24
CA ALA A 98 -4.13 -8.32 7.49
C ALA A 98 -4.50 -8.35 8.97
N LYS A 99 -5.77 -8.09 9.28
CA LYS A 99 -6.31 -8.23 10.63
C LYS A 99 -6.14 -9.68 11.06
N CYS A 100 -5.14 -9.91 11.89
CA CYS A 100 -4.78 -11.23 12.37
C CYS A 100 -5.91 -11.77 13.25
N LYS A 101 -6.89 -12.45 12.65
CA LYS A 101 -7.71 -13.41 13.38
C LYS A 101 -6.87 -14.67 13.49
N GLU A 102 -6.65 -15.15 14.70
CA GLU A 102 -5.69 -16.23 15.03
C GLU A 102 -5.96 -17.54 14.26
N ASP A 103 -7.14 -17.68 13.65
CA ASP A 103 -7.60 -18.90 12.97
C ASP A 103 -7.41 -18.94 11.44
N ARG A 104 -6.86 -17.88 10.80
CA ARG A 104 -6.75 -17.83 9.34
C ARG A 104 -5.30 -17.77 8.84
N PRO A 105 -4.94 -18.56 7.79
CA PRO A 105 -3.60 -18.52 7.22
C PRO A 105 -3.32 -17.16 6.57
N PHE A 106 -2.07 -16.69 6.63
CA PHE A 106 -1.67 -15.36 6.14
C PHE A 106 -2.07 -15.10 4.67
N ASN A 107 -1.98 -16.11 3.81
CA ASN A 107 -2.35 -15.96 2.39
C ASN A 107 -3.85 -15.72 2.18
N SER A 108 -4.71 -16.07 3.14
CA SER A 108 -6.16 -15.84 3.01
C SER A 108 -6.55 -14.35 3.03
N TYR A 109 -5.63 -13.46 3.38
CA TYR A 109 -5.85 -12.00 3.32
C TYR A 109 -5.50 -11.41 1.95
N LEU A 110 -4.83 -12.16 1.06
CA LEU A 110 -4.45 -11.67 -0.26
C LEU A 110 -5.64 -11.31 -1.16
N PRO A 111 -6.72 -12.10 -1.24
CA PRO A 111 -7.85 -11.76 -2.11
C PRO A 111 -8.50 -10.41 -1.75
N GLU A 112 -8.69 -10.14 -0.46
CA GLU A 112 -9.21 -8.84 0.01
C GLU A 112 -8.23 -7.71 -0.34
N ALA A 113 -6.94 -7.93 -0.09
CA ALA A 113 -5.92 -6.93 -0.36
C ALA A 113 -5.80 -6.61 -1.86
N ILE A 114 -5.82 -7.63 -2.72
CA ILE A 114 -5.82 -7.49 -4.17
C ILE A 114 -7.08 -6.77 -4.63
N GLY A 115 -8.25 -7.11 -4.07
CA GLY A 115 -9.51 -6.45 -4.38
C GLY A 115 -9.46 -4.95 -4.11
N GLN A 116 -9.01 -4.54 -2.92
CA GLN A 116 -8.88 -3.13 -2.55
C GLN A 116 -7.86 -2.38 -3.43
N ALA A 117 -6.71 -3.00 -3.71
CA ALA A 117 -5.71 -2.41 -4.59
C ALA A 117 -6.24 -2.26 -6.03
N LEU A 118 -7.01 -3.24 -6.53
CA LEU A 118 -7.64 -3.19 -7.85
C LEU A 118 -8.72 -2.11 -7.93
N ALA A 119 -9.54 -1.98 -6.88
CA ALA A 119 -10.52 -0.90 -6.74
C ALA A 119 -9.89 0.45 -6.98
N LEU A 120 -8.80 0.68 -6.26
CA LEU A 120 -8.10 1.93 -6.32
C LEU A 120 -7.45 2.15 -7.69
N CYS A 121 -6.82 1.13 -8.28
CA CYS A 121 -6.32 1.19 -9.66
C CYS A 121 -7.41 1.69 -10.62
N GLN A 122 -8.62 1.13 -10.52
CA GLN A 122 -9.74 1.47 -11.39
C GLN A 122 -10.29 2.88 -11.08
N PHE A 123 -10.48 3.21 -9.81
CA PHE A 123 -11.03 4.49 -9.36
C PHE A 123 -10.15 5.68 -9.74
N VAL A 124 -8.83 5.53 -9.57
CA VAL A 124 -7.84 6.58 -9.85
C VAL A 124 -7.37 6.54 -11.31
N GLY A 125 -7.54 5.42 -12.00
CA GLY A 125 -6.97 5.19 -13.32
C GLY A 125 -5.47 4.89 -13.30
N LEU A 126 -4.97 4.25 -12.24
CA LEU A 126 -3.56 3.84 -12.15
C LEU A 126 -3.32 2.58 -12.99
N GLU A 127 -2.21 2.59 -13.72
CA GLU A 127 -1.70 1.40 -14.42
C GLU A 127 -0.96 0.45 -13.48
N GLN A 128 -0.46 0.96 -12.35
CA GLN A 128 0.24 0.16 -11.35
C GLN A 128 -0.05 0.68 -9.95
N VAL A 129 -0.25 -0.26 -9.01
CA VAL A 129 -0.36 0.04 -7.58
C VAL A 129 0.51 -0.94 -6.80
N HIS A 130 1.35 -0.38 -5.92
CA HIS A 130 2.06 -1.11 -4.90
C HIS A 130 1.20 -1.25 -3.65
N PHE A 131 1.15 -2.44 -3.07
CA PHE A 131 0.52 -2.67 -1.80
C PHE A 131 1.28 -3.65 -0.92
N VAL A 132 0.98 -3.63 0.38
CA VAL A 132 1.63 -4.49 1.36
C VAL A 132 0.57 -5.15 2.22
N VAL A 133 0.70 -6.46 2.41
CA VAL A 133 -0.10 -7.23 3.37
C VAL A 133 0.76 -7.47 4.59
N SER A 134 0.26 -7.12 5.77
CA SER A 134 0.97 -7.39 7.02
C SER A 134 0.05 -7.68 8.19
N ASN A 135 0.43 -8.65 9.02
CA ASN A 135 -0.20 -8.94 10.31
C ASN A 135 0.66 -8.46 11.50
N GLY A 136 1.64 -7.59 11.22
CA GLY A 136 2.63 -7.10 12.18
C GLY A 136 3.77 -8.09 12.48
N ARG A 137 3.62 -9.39 12.23
CA ARG A 137 4.69 -10.40 12.38
C ARG A 137 5.21 -10.92 11.05
N SER A 138 4.53 -10.64 9.97
CA SER A 138 4.86 -11.12 8.65
C SER A 138 4.36 -10.12 7.64
N TRP A 139 5.18 -9.90 6.63
CA TRP A 139 5.00 -8.88 5.61
C TRP A 139 5.09 -9.52 4.24
N MET A 140 4.23 -9.11 3.33
CA MET A 140 4.30 -9.51 1.94
C MET A 140 4.06 -8.27 1.08
N PHE A 141 4.98 -8.04 0.15
CA PHE A 141 4.96 -6.90 -0.73
C PHE A 141 4.40 -7.33 -2.07
N CYS A 142 3.35 -6.66 -2.53
CA CYS A 142 2.57 -7.08 -3.67
C CYS A 142 2.27 -5.91 -4.60
N PHE A 143 2.18 -6.13 -5.91
CA PHE A 143 1.75 -5.07 -6.81
C PHE A 143 0.79 -5.57 -7.86
N ILE A 144 -0.07 -4.67 -8.30
CA ILE A 144 -0.96 -4.90 -9.44
C ILE A 144 -0.44 -4.04 -10.58
N SER A 145 -0.35 -4.61 -11.78
CA SER A 145 0.04 -3.89 -13.00
C SER A 145 -0.95 -4.21 -14.13
N LYS A 146 -1.36 -3.19 -14.86
CA LYS A 146 -2.18 -3.31 -16.06
C LYS A 146 -1.29 -3.71 -17.23
N GLN A 147 -1.56 -4.88 -17.80
CA GLN A 147 -0.84 -5.47 -18.92
C GLN A 147 -1.87 -5.92 -19.95
N GLU A 148 -1.73 -5.44 -21.19
CA GLU A 148 -2.64 -5.81 -22.29
C GLU A 148 -4.13 -5.60 -21.96
N GLY A 149 -4.44 -4.54 -21.19
CA GLY A 149 -5.81 -4.21 -20.78
C GLY A 149 -6.32 -4.97 -19.56
N GLN A 150 -5.58 -5.96 -19.04
CA GLN A 150 -5.94 -6.72 -17.85
C GLN A 150 -5.03 -6.38 -16.67
N TYR A 151 -5.56 -6.47 -15.45
CA TYR A 151 -4.75 -6.28 -14.24
C TYR A 151 -4.18 -7.62 -13.78
N VAL A 152 -2.85 -7.65 -13.60
CA VAL A 152 -2.10 -8.82 -13.13
C VAL A 152 -1.52 -8.51 -11.75
N SER A 153 -1.76 -9.40 -10.78
CA SER A 153 -1.19 -9.29 -9.44
C SER A 153 0.11 -10.09 -9.29
N TYR A 154 1.03 -9.50 -8.53
CA TYR A 154 2.35 -10.00 -8.26
C TYR A 154 2.62 -9.93 -6.76
N GLN A 155 3.36 -10.90 -6.22
CA GLN A 155 3.67 -10.93 -4.78
C GLN A 155 5.10 -11.35 -4.50
N SER A 156 5.65 -10.85 -3.40
CA SER A 156 6.92 -11.30 -2.84
C SER A 156 6.74 -12.59 -2.04
N ARG A 157 7.87 -13.19 -1.65
CA ARG A 157 7.86 -14.13 -0.51
C ARG A 157 7.43 -13.40 0.78
N GLN A 158 6.87 -14.16 1.71
CA GLN A 158 6.58 -13.67 3.06
C GLN A 158 7.90 -13.36 3.78
N VAL A 159 8.00 -12.16 4.35
CA VAL A 159 9.11 -11.67 5.18
C VAL A 159 8.66 -11.74 6.64
N PRO A 160 9.10 -12.76 7.41
CA PRO A 160 8.74 -12.87 8.82
C PRO A 160 9.55 -11.87 9.66
N LEU A 161 8.92 -11.38 10.73
CA LEU A 161 9.58 -10.80 11.89
C LEU A 161 9.62 -11.87 12.97
N THR A 162 10.81 -12.35 13.33
CA THR A 162 10.96 -13.39 14.34
C THR A 162 10.72 -12.81 15.74
N LYS A 163 10.40 -13.66 16.72
CA LYS A 163 10.22 -13.21 18.13
C LYS A 163 11.51 -12.67 18.75
N GLU A 164 12.66 -13.02 18.19
CA GLU A 164 13.98 -12.49 18.55
C GLU A 164 14.34 -11.25 17.74
N GLY A 165 13.40 -10.74 16.93
CA GLY A 165 13.59 -9.73 15.90
C GLY A 165 14.56 -8.63 16.30
N GLY A 166 15.78 -8.78 15.82
CA GLY A 166 16.83 -7.79 16.00
C GLY A 166 16.50 -6.52 15.24
N VAL A 167 17.23 -5.45 15.57
CA VAL A 167 17.22 -4.16 14.83
C VAL A 167 17.34 -4.39 13.31
N ASP A 168 18.01 -5.47 12.90
CA ASP A 168 18.23 -5.84 11.50
C ASP A 168 16.94 -6.20 10.74
N GLU A 169 16.01 -6.94 11.33
CA GLU A 169 14.79 -7.37 10.62
C GLU A 169 13.83 -6.20 10.36
N ILE A 170 13.65 -5.32 11.36
CA ILE A 170 12.88 -4.08 11.19
C ILE A 170 13.57 -3.17 10.19
N SER A 171 14.90 -3.09 10.22
CA SER A 171 15.67 -2.32 9.24
C SER A 171 15.44 -2.84 7.82
N VAL A 172 15.40 -4.16 7.61
CA VAL A 172 15.04 -4.75 6.31
C VAL A 172 13.64 -4.33 5.87
N ILE A 173 12.63 -4.40 6.74
CA ILE A 173 11.27 -3.93 6.42
C ILE A 173 11.25 -2.44 6.07
N LEU A 174 11.96 -1.60 6.82
CA LEU A 174 12.05 -0.16 6.54
C LEU A 174 12.73 0.14 5.20
N VAL A 175 13.78 -0.62 4.85
CA VAL A 175 14.45 -0.51 3.56
C VAL A 175 13.51 -0.93 2.44
N LEU A 176 12.80 -2.05 2.58
CA LEU A 176 11.83 -2.53 1.59
C LEU A 176 10.68 -1.55 1.39
N LEU A 177 10.10 -1.02 2.47
CA LEU A 177 9.05 0.00 2.41
C LEU A 177 9.54 1.28 1.72
N SER A 178 10.75 1.73 2.04
CA SER A 178 11.35 2.91 1.42
C SER A 178 11.59 2.70 -0.08
N GLU A 179 12.11 1.53 -0.45
CA GLU A 179 12.38 1.17 -1.83
C GLU A 179 11.08 1.11 -2.63
N TRP A 180 10.04 0.47 -2.11
CA TRP A 180 8.77 0.37 -2.81
C TRP A 180 8.00 1.71 -2.88
N LEU A 181 8.19 2.60 -1.91
CA LEU A 181 7.69 3.98 -1.97
C LEU A 181 8.49 4.85 -2.95
N SER A 182 9.71 4.46 -3.32
CA SER A 182 10.52 5.18 -4.29
C SER A 182 11.43 4.22 -5.04
N PRO A 183 10.88 3.41 -5.97
CA PRO A 183 11.62 2.33 -6.61
C PRO A 183 12.87 2.88 -7.28
N SER A 184 14.02 2.36 -6.89
CA SER A 184 15.28 2.57 -7.56
C SER A 184 15.55 1.36 -8.45
N MET A 185 16.16 1.57 -9.63
CA MET A 185 16.51 0.45 -10.51
C MET A 185 17.55 -0.53 -9.90
N LYS A 186 18.01 -0.29 -8.65
CA LYS A 186 19.20 -0.93 -8.07
C LYS A 186 18.91 -2.14 -7.17
N PHE A 187 17.67 -2.36 -6.72
CA PHE A 187 17.39 -3.33 -5.65
C PHE A 187 16.50 -4.53 -6.04
N ASN A 188 16.55 -4.98 -7.30
CA ASN A 188 15.92 -6.22 -7.77
C ASN A 188 16.38 -7.51 -7.03
N THR A 189 17.34 -7.42 -6.10
CA THR A 189 17.88 -8.55 -5.33
C THR A 189 17.28 -8.72 -3.94
N LEU A 190 16.51 -7.74 -3.42
CA LEU A 190 16.01 -7.79 -2.04
C LEU A 190 14.75 -8.64 -1.87
N TYR A 191 14.03 -8.89 -2.96
CA TYR A 191 12.82 -9.70 -2.96
C TYR A 191 12.60 -10.29 -4.36
N THR A 192 12.13 -11.53 -4.42
CA THR A 192 11.68 -12.13 -5.68
C THR A 192 10.18 -11.97 -5.74
N ILE A 193 9.72 -11.35 -6.82
CA ILE A 193 8.31 -11.27 -7.13
C ILE A 193 7.94 -12.43 -8.05
N VAL A 194 6.86 -13.12 -7.69
CA VAL A 194 6.23 -14.13 -8.53
C VAL A 194 4.86 -13.62 -8.98
N LYS A 195 4.47 -13.98 -10.22
CA LYS A 195 3.10 -13.81 -10.69
C LYS A 195 2.21 -14.66 -9.79
N ASN A 196 1.10 -14.10 -9.31
CA ASN A 196 0.16 -14.90 -8.55
C ASN A 196 -0.62 -15.77 -9.54
N ASP A 197 -0.30 -17.07 -9.57
CA ASP A 197 -1.01 -18.08 -10.38
C ASP A 197 -2.24 -18.62 -9.64
N GLU A 198 -2.49 -18.17 -8.40
CA GLU A 198 -3.82 -18.23 -7.79
C GLU A 198 -4.73 -17.25 -8.52
N ASP A 199 -5.15 -17.71 -9.69
CA ASP A 199 -6.38 -17.36 -10.36
C ASP A 199 -7.44 -16.99 -9.32
N LEU A 200 -7.83 -15.72 -9.29
CA LEU A 200 -8.95 -15.21 -8.48
C LEU A 200 -10.16 -16.13 -8.69
N HIS A 201 -10.40 -17.05 -7.76
CA HIS A 201 -11.44 -18.06 -7.76
C HIS A 201 -12.60 -17.63 -6.87
#